data_AF-A0A444I397-F1
#
_entry.id   AF-A0A444I397-F1
#
_cell.length_a   1.000
_cell.length_b   1.000
_cell.length_c   1.000
_cell.angle_alpha   90.00
_cell.angle_beta   90.00
_cell.angle_gamma   90.00
#
_symmetry.space_group_name_H-M   'P 1'
#
loop_
_entity.id
_entity.type
_entity.pdbx_description
1 polymer ?
#
loop_
_entity_poly.entity_id
_entity_poly.type
_entity_poly.pdbx_seq_one_letter_code
_entity_poly.pdbx_strand_id
1 'polypeptide(L)'
;MELGNLPEDSGKLIQGASKKMDDVATANFLIEVIGARRHIGDMFRSACRELRARFPHREDPENQWTERRLRGWWNNESRIVKHFQMVELYETAEALRNARDTHAEYKAKTERLRQMAQLRSAARSGDVASR
;
A
#
# COMPACT_ATOMS: atom_id res chain seq x y z
N MET A 1 -55.70 -42.03 1.77
CA MET A 1 -54.52 -41.83 2.64
C MET A 1 -53.40 -41.33 1.75
N GLU A 2 -53.34 -40.01 1.54
CA GLU A 2 -52.28 -39.37 0.77
C GLU A 2 -51.16 -38.94 1.72
N LEU A 3 -49.95 -39.43 1.47
CA LEU A 3 -48.74 -38.99 2.17
C LEU A 3 -48.25 -37.72 1.49
N GLY A 4 -48.28 -36.61 2.23
CA GLY A 4 -47.86 -35.30 1.79
C GLY A 4 -46.38 -35.26 1.44
N ASN A 5 -46.09 -34.78 0.24
CA ASN A 5 -44.73 -34.54 -0.25
C ASN A 5 -44.25 -33.18 0.32
N LEU A 6 -43.42 -33.22 1.36
CA LEU A 6 -42.71 -32.05 1.87
C LEU A 6 -41.60 -31.68 0.87
N PRO A 7 -41.40 -30.40 0.53
CA PRO A 7 -40.28 -30.02 -0.32
C PRO A 7 -38.98 -30.22 0.46
N GLU A 8 -38.11 -31.07 -0.06
CA GLU A 8 -36.72 -31.19 0.40
C GLU A 8 -36.07 -29.81 0.27
N ASP A 9 -35.76 -29.23 1.43
CA ASP A 9 -34.89 -28.07 1.58
C ASP A 9 -33.52 -28.42 1.00
N SER A 10 -33.37 -28.21 -0.30
CA SER A 10 -32.11 -28.34 -0.99
C SER A 10 -31.21 -27.24 -0.45
N GLY A 11 -30.42 -27.59 0.57
CA GLY A 11 -29.39 -26.80 1.22
C GLY A 11 -28.29 -26.35 0.25
N LYS A 12 -28.67 -25.57 -0.75
CA LYS A 12 -27.78 -24.67 -1.47
C LYS A 12 -27.45 -23.57 -0.48
N LEU A 13 -26.48 -23.88 0.38
CA LEU A 13 -25.61 -22.90 1.00
C LEU A 13 -25.30 -21.91 -0.11
N ILE A 14 -25.86 -20.70 0.00
CA ILE A 14 -25.49 -19.54 -0.77
C ILE A 14 -24.00 -19.39 -0.50
N GLN A 15 -23.19 -20.06 -1.34
CA GLN A 15 -21.75 -19.96 -1.31
C GLN A 15 -21.48 -18.48 -1.41
N GLY A 16 -20.93 -17.98 -0.30
CA GLY A 16 -20.96 -16.59 0.03
C GLY A 16 -20.63 -15.76 -1.19
N ALA A 17 -21.51 -14.80 -1.46
CA ALA A 17 -21.05 -13.45 -1.71
C ALA A 17 -20.17 -13.03 -0.51
N SER A 18 -19.01 -13.67 -0.36
CA SER A 18 -17.89 -13.19 0.41
C SER A 18 -17.51 -11.95 -0.37
N LYS A 19 -18.14 -10.86 0.05
CA LYS A 19 -17.85 -9.47 -0.26
C LYS A 19 -16.40 -9.41 -0.75
N LYS A 20 -16.20 -9.46 -2.07
CA LYS A 20 -14.92 -9.12 -2.69
C LYS A 20 -14.69 -7.71 -2.18
N MET A 21 -13.91 -7.58 -1.12
CA MET A 21 -13.28 -6.30 -0.85
C MET A 21 -12.37 -6.15 -2.05
N ASP A 22 -12.87 -5.36 -2.99
CA ASP A 22 -12.59 -5.43 -4.42
C ASP A 22 -11.09 -5.51 -4.64
N ASP A 23 -10.58 -6.57 -5.29
CA ASP A 23 -9.15 -6.70 -5.60
C ASP A 23 -8.63 -5.44 -6.28
N VAL A 24 -9.52 -4.76 -7.02
CA VAL A 24 -9.31 -3.43 -7.61
C VAL A 24 -9.17 -2.34 -6.54
N ALA A 25 -10.04 -2.27 -5.54
CA ALA A 25 -9.92 -1.31 -4.44
C ALA A 25 -8.62 -1.51 -3.64
N THR A 26 -8.24 -2.76 -3.36
CA THR A 26 -6.98 -3.08 -2.69
C THR A 26 -5.79 -2.60 -3.51
N ALA A 27 -5.73 -2.89 -4.80
CA ALA A 27 -4.59 -2.47 -5.59
C ALA A 27 -4.59 -0.97 -5.94
N ASN A 28 -5.76 -0.32 -5.99
CA ASN A 28 -5.84 1.13 -6.06
C ASN A 28 -5.20 1.77 -4.83
N PHE A 29 -5.54 1.26 -3.65
CA PHE A 29 -4.91 1.68 -2.40
C PHE A 29 -3.39 1.45 -2.41
N LEU A 30 -2.92 0.29 -2.88
CA LEU A 30 -1.48 0.00 -2.94
C LEU A 30 -0.73 0.97 -3.88
N ILE A 31 -1.31 1.34 -5.02
CA ILE A 31 -0.72 2.35 -5.92
C ILE A 31 -0.70 3.73 -5.28
N GLU A 32 -1.74 4.12 -4.54
CA GLU A 32 -1.73 5.37 -3.76
C GLU A 32 -0.62 5.38 -2.69
N VAL A 33 -0.43 4.25 -2.01
CA VAL A 33 0.67 4.07 -1.05
C VAL A 33 1.99 4.26 -1.76
N ILE A 34 2.25 3.56 -2.87
CA ILE A 34 3.50 3.69 -3.61
C ILE A 34 3.71 5.13 -4.10
N GLY A 35 2.68 5.71 -4.71
CA GLY A 35 2.69 7.06 -5.28
C GLY A 35 2.66 8.21 -4.25
N ALA A 36 2.56 7.90 -2.96
CA ALA A 36 2.50 8.89 -1.87
C ALA A 36 1.37 9.93 -2.04
N ARG A 37 0.21 9.52 -2.58
CA ARG A 37 -0.97 10.39 -2.82
C ARG A 37 -0.68 11.64 -3.66
N ARG A 38 0.24 11.56 -4.64
CA ARG A 38 0.51 12.63 -5.61
C ARG A 38 -0.57 12.70 -6.70
N HIS A 39 -0.40 13.60 -7.67
CA HIS A 39 -1.22 13.56 -8.89
C HIS A 39 -1.16 12.18 -9.55
N ILE A 40 -2.30 11.70 -10.07
CA ILE A 40 -2.47 10.33 -10.59
C ILE A 40 -1.38 9.95 -11.59
N GLY A 41 -1.06 10.85 -12.52
CA GLY A 41 0.02 10.62 -13.50
C GLY A 41 1.38 10.38 -12.83
N ASP A 42 1.73 11.17 -11.83
CA ASP A 42 3.01 11.06 -11.12
C ASP A 42 3.05 9.85 -10.19
N MET A 43 1.89 9.44 -9.66
CA MET A 43 1.77 8.19 -8.90
C MET A 43 2.13 6.99 -9.77
N PHE A 44 1.59 6.89 -11.00
CA PHE A 44 1.92 5.79 -11.89
C PHE A 44 3.39 5.79 -12.31
N ARG A 45 3.97 6.95 -12.63
CA ARG A 45 5.40 7.06 -12.96
C ARG A 45 6.27 6.58 -11.80
N SER A 46 5.94 7.04 -10.60
CA SER A 46 6.66 6.68 -9.38
C SER A 46 6.52 5.18 -9.12
N ALA A 47 5.31 4.61 -9.20
CA ALA A 47 5.09 3.18 -9.03
C ALA A 47 5.87 2.34 -10.04
N CYS A 48 5.89 2.72 -11.32
CA CYS A 48 6.69 2.04 -12.34
C CYS A 48 8.18 2.07 -12.00
N ARG A 49 8.70 3.21 -11.52
CA ARG A 49 10.10 3.35 -11.15
C ARG A 49 10.46 2.43 -9.98
N GLU A 50 9.65 2.41 -8.92
CA GLU A 50 9.90 1.56 -7.75
C GLU A 50 9.78 0.06 -8.09
N LEU A 51 8.76 -0.30 -8.88
CA LEU A 51 8.57 -1.67 -9.35
C LEU A 51 9.74 -2.13 -10.22
N ARG A 52 10.22 -1.31 -11.16
CA ARG A 52 11.37 -1.64 -12.01
C ARG A 52 12.67 -1.75 -11.22
N ALA A 53 12.83 -0.97 -10.15
CA ALA A 53 14.00 -1.04 -9.30
C ALA A 53 14.05 -2.34 -8.49
N ARG A 54 12.90 -2.80 -7.97
CA ARG A 54 12.79 -4.05 -7.20
C ARG A 54 12.72 -5.30 -8.07
N PHE A 55 11.97 -5.22 -9.16
CA PHE A 55 11.68 -6.32 -10.09
C PHE A 55 12.11 -5.90 -11.50
N PRO A 56 13.43 -5.96 -11.80
CA PRO A 56 13.96 -5.46 -13.05
C PRO A 56 13.53 -6.28 -14.27
N HIS A 57 12.99 -7.50 -14.09
CA HIS A 57 12.46 -8.38 -15.15
C HIS A 57 13.40 -8.49 -16.36
N ARG A 58 14.70 -8.73 -16.11
CA ARG A 58 15.74 -8.69 -17.16
C ARG A 58 15.54 -9.73 -18.25
N GLU A 59 15.03 -10.90 -17.88
CA GLU A 59 14.84 -12.05 -18.77
C GLU A 59 13.46 -12.07 -19.42
N ASP A 60 12.48 -11.37 -18.83
CA ASP A 60 11.10 -11.29 -19.35
C ASP A 60 10.51 -9.86 -19.24
N PRO A 61 10.95 -8.93 -20.11
CA PRO A 61 10.49 -7.54 -20.06
C PRO A 61 8.99 -7.37 -20.35
N GLU A 62 8.37 -8.34 -21.04
CA GLU A 62 6.95 -8.28 -21.39
C GLU A 62 6.04 -8.41 -20.17
N ASN A 63 6.53 -9.05 -19.11
CA ASN A 63 5.84 -9.21 -17.84
C ASN A 63 5.99 -8.00 -16.90
N GLN A 64 6.83 -7.03 -17.23
CA GLN A 64 7.04 -5.84 -16.42
C GLN A 64 5.81 -4.91 -16.37
N TRP A 65 5.65 -4.24 -15.24
CA TRP A 65 4.73 -3.12 -15.10
C TRP A 65 5.23 -1.87 -15.86
N THR A 66 4.41 -1.37 -16.78
CA THR A 66 4.65 -0.10 -17.49
C THR A 66 3.58 0.91 -17.12
N GLU A 67 3.85 2.21 -17.31
CA GLU A 67 2.87 3.27 -17.00
C GLU A 67 1.55 3.05 -17.73
N ARG A 68 1.61 2.62 -19.00
CA ARG A 68 0.44 2.30 -19.80
C ARG A 68 -0.35 1.13 -19.22
N ARG A 69 0.31 0.06 -18.77
CA ARG A 69 -0.36 -1.13 -18.21
C ARG A 69 -0.96 -0.83 -16.84
N LEU A 70 -0.24 -0.12 -15.97
CA LEU A 70 -0.75 0.34 -14.67
C LEU A 70 -1.97 1.26 -14.84
N ARG A 71 -1.88 2.23 -15.76
CA ARG A 71 -3.00 3.12 -16.08
C ARG A 71 -4.19 2.34 -16.66
N GLY A 72 -3.94 1.43 -17.61
CA GLY A 72 -4.99 0.63 -18.22
C GLY A 72 -5.68 -0.27 -17.19
N TRP A 73 -4.94 -0.85 -16.25
CA TRP A 73 -5.53 -1.60 -15.15
C TRP A 73 -6.34 -0.69 -14.20
N TRP A 74 -5.79 0.45 -13.78
CA TRP A 74 -6.46 1.41 -12.90
C TRP A 74 -7.77 1.94 -13.49
N ASN A 75 -7.77 2.24 -14.79
CA ASN A 75 -8.94 2.71 -15.52
C ASN A 75 -9.92 1.58 -15.88
N ASN A 76 -9.68 0.34 -15.42
CA ASN A 76 -10.46 -0.84 -15.79
C ASN A 76 -10.46 -1.15 -17.31
N GLU A 77 -9.50 -0.60 -18.05
CA GLU A 77 -9.28 -0.84 -19.49
C GLU A 77 -8.57 -2.18 -19.75
N SER A 78 -7.79 -2.67 -18.78
CA SER A 78 -7.11 -3.97 -18.82
C SER A 78 -7.72 -4.94 -17.82
N ARG A 79 -8.37 -5.99 -18.32
CA ARG A 79 -9.00 -7.03 -17.49
C ARG A 79 -8.04 -8.11 -16.98
N ILE A 80 -6.80 -8.11 -17.45
CA ILE A 80 -5.85 -9.18 -17.18
C ILE A 80 -4.64 -8.60 -16.47
N VAL A 81 -4.53 -8.92 -15.18
CA VAL A 81 -3.31 -8.77 -14.39
C VAL A 81 -2.96 -10.14 -13.85
N LYS A 82 -1.71 -10.54 -14.06
CA LYS A 82 -1.25 -11.85 -13.58
C LYS A 82 -1.05 -11.79 -12.06
N HIS A 83 -1.24 -12.92 -11.38
CA HIS A 83 -1.13 -12.97 -9.92
C HIS A 83 0.21 -12.43 -9.39
N PHE A 84 1.34 -12.79 -10.01
CA PHE A 84 2.64 -12.29 -9.58
C PHE A 84 2.77 -10.77 -9.69
N GLN A 85 2.12 -10.15 -10.68
CA GLN A 85 2.14 -8.69 -10.85
C GLN A 85 1.42 -7.99 -9.69
N MET A 86 0.37 -8.61 -9.14
CA MET A 86 -0.30 -8.15 -7.93
C MET A 86 0.59 -8.32 -6.70
N VAL A 87 1.32 -9.44 -6.60
CA VAL A 87 2.27 -9.69 -5.51
C VAL A 87 3.40 -8.65 -5.52
N GLU A 88 4.00 -8.36 -6.66
CA GLU A 88 5.04 -7.32 -6.81
C GLU A 88 4.56 -5.95 -6.34
N LEU A 89 3.29 -5.62 -6.66
CA LEU A 89 2.66 -4.37 -6.29
C LEU A 89 2.41 -4.30 -4.77
N TYR A 90 1.94 -5.39 -4.17
CA TYR A 90 1.77 -5.53 -2.72
C TYR A 90 3.11 -5.42 -1.97
N GLU A 91 4.11 -6.22 -2.35
CA GLU A 91 5.44 -6.21 -1.74
C GLU A 91 6.08 -4.83 -1.84
N THR A 92 5.88 -4.15 -2.97
CA THR A 92 6.42 -2.81 -3.16
C THR A 92 5.79 -1.80 -2.21
N ALA A 93 4.47 -1.83 -2.07
CA ALA A 93 3.73 -0.94 -1.17
C ALA A 93 4.08 -1.20 0.30
N GLU A 94 4.13 -2.46 0.74
CA GLU A 94 4.52 -2.85 2.09
C GLU A 94 5.89 -2.29 2.47
N ALA A 95 6.89 -2.52 1.61
CA ALA A 95 8.24 -2.10 1.92
C ALA A 95 8.42 -0.57 1.89
N LEU A 96 7.63 0.17 1.08
CA LEU A 96 7.61 1.64 1.15
C LEU A 96 6.87 2.16 2.39
N ARG A 97 5.81 1.48 2.83
CA ARG A 97 5.12 1.82 4.09
C ARG A 97 6.08 1.67 5.26
N ASN A 98 6.72 0.51 5.38
CA ASN A 98 7.68 0.23 6.45
C ASN A 98 8.84 1.24 6.46
N ALA A 99 9.35 1.63 5.29
CA ALA A 99 10.40 2.66 5.19
C ALA A 99 9.93 4.04 5.68
N ARG A 100 8.68 4.42 5.39
CA ARG A 100 8.09 5.69 5.87
C ARG A 100 7.87 5.67 7.37
N ASP A 101 7.36 4.56 7.91
CA ASP A 101 7.12 4.40 9.34
C ASP A 101 8.44 4.48 10.11
N THR A 102 9.47 3.76 9.65
CA THR A 102 10.82 3.82 10.22
C THR A 102 11.39 5.24 10.19
N HIS A 103 11.20 5.96 9.08
CA HIS A 103 11.67 7.34 8.96
C HIS A 103 10.90 8.31 9.89
N ALA A 104 9.59 8.10 10.07
CA ALA A 104 8.77 8.89 10.99
C ALA A 104 9.21 8.68 12.45
N GLU A 105 9.49 7.43 12.84
CA GLU A 105 10.04 7.09 14.15
C GLU A 105 11.40 7.75 14.40
N TYR A 106 12.29 7.69 13.40
CA TYR A 106 13.58 8.36 13.47
C TYR A 106 13.45 9.88 13.65
N LYS A 107 12.54 10.51 12.91
CA LYS A 107 12.26 11.95 13.04
C LYS A 107 11.69 12.30 14.42
N ALA A 108 10.78 11.49 14.96
CA ALA A 108 10.24 11.69 16.30
C ALA A 108 11.32 11.57 17.38
N LYS A 109 12.20 10.56 17.26
CA LYS A 109 13.32 10.35 18.18
C LYS A 109 14.32 11.52 18.14
N THR A 110 14.68 11.98 16.96
CA THR A 110 15.62 13.10 16.79
C THR A 110 15.04 14.42 17.30
N GLU A 111 13.76 14.68 17.07
CA GLU A 111 13.07 15.86 17.61
C GLU A 111 13.03 15.83 19.14
N ARG A 112 12.72 14.68 19.76
CA ARG A 112 12.77 14.52 21.21
C ARG A 112 14.16 14.83 21.78
N LEU A 113 15.22 14.34 21.14
CA LEU A 113 16.60 14.62 21.56
C LEU A 113 16.92 16.11 21.45
N ARG A 114 16.45 16.78 20.39
CA ARG A 114 16.62 18.23 20.19
C ARG A 114 15.94 19.03 21.30
N GLN A 115 14.70 18.69 21.65
CA GLN A 115 13.95 19.35 22.73
C GLN A 115 14.63 19.18 24.09
N MET A 116 15.12 17.97 24.42
CA MET A 116 15.86 17.74 25.65
C MET A 116 17.18 18.55 25.70
N ALA A 117 17.87 18.69 24.58
CA ALA A 117 19.07 19.52 24.50
C ALA A 117 18.74 21.00 24.73
N GLN A 118 17.66 21.52 24.14
CA GLN A 118 17.20 22.90 24.35
C GLN A 118 16.83 23.18 25.81
N LEU A 119 16.09 22.27 26.46
CA LEU A 119 15.74 22.39 27.88
C LEU A 119 16.98 22.40 28.77
N ARG A 120 17.96 21.52 28.50
CA ARG A 120 19.24 21.51 29.25
C ARG A 120 20.03 22.80 29.05
N SER A 121 20.08 23.34 27.84
CA SER A 121 20.75 24.61 27.57
C SER A 121 20.04 25.78 28.27
N ALA A 122 18.71 25.83 28.24
CA ALA A 122 17.93 26.88 28.92
C ALA A 122 18.13 26.83 30.45
N ALA A 123 18.11 25.64 31.05
CA ALA A 123 18.39 25.46 32.48
C ALA A 123 19.80 25.95 32.87
N ARG A 124 20.82 25.63 32.06
CA ARG A 124 22.19 26.10 32.28
C ARG A 124 22.31 27.63 32.17
N SER A 125 21.64 28.26 31.21
CA SER A 125 21.68 29.72 31.06
C SER A 125 20.95 30.47 32.18
N GLY A 126 19.84 29.92 32.70
CA GLY A 126 19.13 30.53 33.83
C GLY A 126 19.91 30.51 35.14
N ASP A 127 20.71 29.46 35.36
CA ASP A 127 21.56 29.31 36.56
C ASP A 127 22.72 30.33 36.58
N VAL A 128 23.25 30.69 35.40
CA VAL A 128 24.32 31.71 35.26
C VAL A 128 23.77 33.13 35.45
N ALA A 129 22.52 33.39 35.07
CA ALA A 129 21.89 34.71 35.23
C ALA A 129 21.40 35.00 36.67
N SER A 130 21.34 33.98 37.54
CA SER A 130 20.87 34.08 38.92
C SER A 130 21.99 34.23 39.96
N ARG A 131 23.24 34.44 39.50
CA ARG A 131 24.45 34.66 40.31
C ARG A 131 24.93 36.10 40.18
#